data_AF-A0A8H5PIN6-F1
#
_entry.id   AF-A0A8H5PIN6-F1
#
_cell.length_a   1.000
_cell.length_b   1.000
_cell.length_c   1.000
_cell.angle_alpha   90.00
_cell.angle_beta   90.00
_cell.angle_gamma   90.00
#
_symmetry.space_group_name_H-M   'P 1'
#
loop_
_entity.id
_entity.type
_entity.pdbx_description
1 polymer ?
#
loop_
_entity_poly.entity_id
_entity_poly.type
_entity_poly.pdbx_seq_one_letter_code
_entity_poly.pdbx_strand_id
1 'polypeptide(L)'
;MSNSPPVKTPTTTDSGQEIISMSLPGESAYRLFSKEVFDPTSISNVDGYDEKYLEPTRGTLREIPDLIYKELKIMFFEDSAAQIRMCSKFKIGWRVDHCMTTINTTYLSKPLNNAYHLDNWTNKEAMVYFEHRSVDISDSQRIARYIFREWLRLHNGRPFFQRGGFFGKPLRLHENGPQSLQEISTFHSDLSHHVSTHVEHLVEFKESKGFKSSYPGEPIPKDETPGDIRSWREHGYHMSHLFRALYLVVDKQSLPENTGISHELPGLEGNDRIHKLDHLVEKEVERCTILLVKTGDDAHLSSPISFLPLFEGGLAMNVDRDDYTGGPEDEETAVRVKLDVAVRFIWDLLQREKESIDELEKRDQVLEEEQDTRFQAWLEDVVSHSEEVGMDHNLFMWFASRRALARANGEALDKEQVYPVWERLRNWDL
;
A
#
# COMPACT_ATOMS: atom_id res chain seq x y z
N MET A 1 35.18 7.09 9.30
CA MET A 1 35.49 7.17 7.87
C MET A 1 34.55 6.21 7.17
N SER A 2 33.52 6.76 6.53
CA SER A 2 32.44 5.99 5.90
C SER A 2 32.84 5.60 4.49
N ASN A 3 32.92 4.30 4.21
CA ASN A 3 33.12 3.79 2.86
C ASN A 3 31.78 3.83 2.12
N SER A 4 31.60 4.85 1.28
CA SER A 4 30.55 4.88 0.26
C SER A 4 30.72 3.70 -0.72
N PRO A 5 29.64 3.12 -1.27
CA PRO A 5 29.76 2.15 -2.36
C PRO A 5 30.36 2.81 -3.61
N PRO A 6 31.08 2.06 -4.46
CA PRO A 6 31.74 2.61 -5.64
C PRO A 6 30.72 3.02 -6.70
N VAL A 7 30.87 4.25 -7.19
CA VAL A 7 30.19 4.84 -8.35
C VAL A 7 30.43 3.97 -9.58
N LYS A 8 29.37 3.57 -10.30
CA LYS A 8 29.47 3.01 -11.65
C LYS A 8 28.98 4.04 -12.66
N THR A 9 29.79 4.23 -13.70
CA THR A 9 29.62 5.18 -14.81
C THR A 9 28.39 4.82 -15.66
N PRO A 10 27.63 5.81 -16.15
CA PRO A 10 26.55 5.58 -17.11
C PRO A 10 27.07 4.97 -18.41
N THR A 11 26.27 4.08 -19.00
CA THR A 11 26.53 3.49 -20.32
C THR A 11 25.58 4.16 -21.32
N THR A 12 26.10 4.67 -22.43
CA THR A 12 25.32 5.30 -23.50
C THR A 12 24.98 4.30 -24.60
N THR A 13 23.76 4.37 -25.12
CA THR A 13 23.34 3.70 -26.36
C THR A 13 24.07 4.27 -27.59
N ASP A 14 24.03 3.56 -28.72
CA ASP A 14 24.56 4.04 -30.02
C ASP A 14 23.90 5.36 -30.49
N SER A 15 22.74 5.73 -29.94
CA SER A 15 22.05 7.02 -30.16
C SER A 15 22.42 8.11 -29.14
N GLY A 16 23.34 7.85 -28.21
CA GLY A 16 23.77 8.81 -27.18
C GLY A 16 22.81 8.95 -25.98
N GLN A 17 21.78 8.12 -25.89
CA GLN A 17 20.83 8.12 -24.78
C GLN A 17 21.43 7.40 -23.56
N GLU A 18 21.38 8.04 -22.39
CA GLU A 18 21.89 7.49 -21.13
C GLU A 18 21.02 6.33 -20.63
N ILE A 19 21.65 5.20 -20.29
CA ILE A 19 20.97 4.03 -19.70
C ILE A 19 21.16 4.06 -18.18
N ILE A 20 20.04 4.09 -17.45
CA ILE A 20 20.03 4.00 -15.99
C ILE A 20 20.16 2.52 -15.61
N SER A 21 21.18 2.17 -14.84
CA SER A 21 21.32 0.81 -14.32
C SER A 21 20.71 0.70 -12.92
N MET A 22 19.67 -0.13 -12.78
CA MET A 22 19.00 -0.39 -11.51
C MET A 22 19.35 -1.77 -10.98
N SER A 23 19.36 -1.93 -9.65
CA SER A 23 19.34 -3.27 -9.05
C SER A 23 17.90 -3.74 -8.95
N LEU A 24 17.66 -5.02 -9.21
CA LEU A 24 16.36 -5.65 -8.94
C LEU A 24 15.87 -5.29 -7.52
N PRO A 25 14.59 -4.93 -7.33
CA PRO A 25 13.96 -4.81 -6.03
C PRO A 25 14.21 -6.09 -5.23
N GLY A 26 15.00 -5.95 -4.17
CA GLY A 26 15.37 -7.06 -3.30
C GLY A 26 14.20 -7.67 -2.52
N GLU A 27 13.03 -7.04 -2.52
CA GLU A 27 11.83 -7.42 -1.76
C GLU A 27 10.63 -7.46 -2.71
N SER A 28 9.92 -8.59 -2.78
CA SER A 28 8.64 -8.73 -3.47
C SER A 28 7.54 -8.96 -2.43
N ALA A 29 6.44 -8.23 -2.59
CA ALA A 29 5.23 -8.34 -1.78
C ALA A 29 4.61 -9.75 -1.74
N TYR A 30 4.89 -10.57 -2.75
CA TYR A 30 4.29 -11.89 -2.95
C TYR A 30 5.26 -13.04 -2.62
N ARG A 31 6.23 -12.80 -1.73
CA ARG A 31 7.15 -13.85 -1.24
C ARG A 31 6.51 -14.58 -0.07
N LEU A 32 5.65 -15.54 -0.39
CA LEU A 32 5.18 -16.51 0.59
C LEU A 32 5.99 -17.79 0.48
N PHE A 33 6.30 -18.39 1.63
CA PHE A 33 6.76 -19.76 1.66
C PHE A 33 5.64 -20.66 1.16
N SER A 34 5.90 -21.52 0.19
CA SER A 34 4.94 -22.56 -0.24
C SER A 34 5.20 -23.90 0.44
N LYS A 35 6.39 -24.06 1.03
CA LYS A 35 6.92 -25.33 1.57
C LYS A 35 7.12 -25.31 3.08
N GLU A 36 6.36 -24.49 3.80
CA GLU A 36 6.49 -24.39 5.25
C GLU A 36 5.93 -25.64 5.92
N VAL A 37 6.81 -26.35 6.63
CA VAL A 37 6.46 -27.58 7.37
C VAL A 37 5.84 -27.17 8.70
N PHE A 38 4.70 -27.76 8.99
CA PHE A 38 3.93 -27.51 10.20
C PHE A 38 3.81 -28.78 11.04
N ASP A 39 3.93 -28.63 12.35
CA ASP A 39 3.71 -29.71 13.31
C ASP A 39 2.36 -29.46 14.02
N PRO A 40 1.29 -30.20 13.70
CA PRO A 40 0.00 -30.05 14.37
C PRO A 40 0.06 -30.23 15.89
N THR A 41 1.06 -30.95 16.41
CA THR A 41 1.22 -31.15 17.85
C THR A 41 1.73 -29.90 18.58
N SER A 42 2.19 -28.89 17.83
CA SER A 42 2.53 -27.57 18.36
C SER A 42 1.30 -26.74 18.77
N ILE A 43 0.10 -27.13 18.31
CA ILE A 43 -1.15 -26.43 18.62
C ILE A 43 -1.57 -26.76 20.05
N SER A 44 -1.80 -25.70 20.83
CA SER A 44 -2.24 -25.74 22.21
C SER A 44 -3.62 -25.11 22.37
N ASN A 45 -4.33 -25.45 23.45
CA ASN A 45 -5.61 -24.84 23.79
C ASN A 45 -5.52 -23.31 24.03
N VAL A 46 -4.31 -22.76 24.14
CA VAL A 46 -4.06 -21.33 24.35
C VAL A 46 -4.09 -20.55 23.03
N ASP A 47 -3.96 -21.24 21.89
CA ASP A 47 -3.89 -20.60 20.57
C ASP A 47 -5.27 -20.12 20.06
N GLY A 48 -6.35 -20.52 20.74
CA GLY A 48 -7.69 -19.95 20.53
C GLY A 48 -8.41 -20.45 19.27
N TYR A 49 -8.00 -21.61 18.75
CA TYR A 49 -8.70 -22.31 17.67
C TYR A 49 -9.96 -23.02 18.18
N ASP A 50 -11.00 -23.09 17.36
CA ASP A 50 -12.17 -23.91 17.66
C ASP A 50 -11.83 -25.40 17.52
N GLU A 51 -11.79 -26.11 18.65
CA GLU A 51 -11.39 -27.51 18.76
C GLU A 51 -12.18 -28.45 17.84
N LYS A 52 -13.43 -28.11 17.50
CA LYS A 52 -14.27 -28.97 16.64
C LYS A 52 -13.77 -29.06 15.20
N TYR A 53 -12.90 -28.14 14.78
CA TYR A 53 -12.34 -28.09 13.44
C TYR A 53 -10.90 -28.59 13.36
N LEU A 54 -10.27 -28.96 14.48
CA LEU A 54 -8.85 -29.36 14.50
C LEU A 54 -8.60 -30.73 13.87
N GLU A 55 -9.58 -31.63 13.90
CA GLU A 55 -9.48 -33.01 13.39
C GLU A 55 -10.53 -33.29 12.31
N PRO A 56 -10.43 -32.65 11.12
CA PRO A 56 -11.39 -32.85 10.04
C PRO A 56 -11.26 -34.26 9.44
N THR A 57 -12.39 -34.91 9.13
CA THR A 57 -12.33 -36.20 8.42
C THR A 57 -11.99 -35.99 6.94
N ARG A 58 -11.21 -36.91 6.36
CA ARG A 58 -10.88 -36.90 4.92
C ARG A 58 -12.13 -36.92 4.02
N GLY A 59 -13.22 -37.50 4.48
CA GLY A 59 -14.50 -37.49 3.77
C GLY A 59 -15.04 -36.07 3.64
N THR A 60 -15.12 -35.36 4.75
CA THR A 60 -15.63 -33.98 4.81
C THR A 60 -14.81 -33.02 3.95
N LEU A 61 -13.46 -33.12 3.98
CA LEU A 61 -12.62 -32.23 3.18
C LEU A 61 -12.78 -32.45 1.67
N ARG A 62 -13.08 -33.67 1.23
CA ARG A 62 -13.34 -33.99 -0.19
C ARG A 62 -14.64 -33.37 -0.70
N GLU A 63 -15.55 -33.00 0.18
CA GLU A 63 -16.83 -32.39 -0.19
C GLU A 63 -16.73 -30.86 -0.37
N ILE A 64 -15.64 -30.23 0.08
CA ILE A 64 -15.47 -28.77 0.08
C ILE A 64 -14.20 -28.25 -0.62
N PRO A 65 -13.74 -28.83 -1.75
CA PRO A 65 -12.49 -28.41 -2.40
C PRO A 65 -12.49 -26.93 -2.83
N ASP A 66 -13.64 -26.41 -3.28
CA ASP A 66 -13.79 -25.01 -3.69
C ASP A 66 -13.61 -24.04 -2.51
N LEU A 67 -14.05 -24.43 -1.31
CA LEU A 67 -13.85 -23.61 -0.10
C LEU A 67 -12.38 -23.64 0.33
N ILE A 68 -11.71 -24.79 0.22
CA ILE A 68 -10.27 -24.89 0.51
C ILE A 68 -9.47 -23.99 -0.44
N TYR A 69 -9.78 -24.02 -1.74
CA TYR A 69 -9.17 -23.12 -2.72
C TYR A 69 -9.42 -21.65 -2.36
N LYS A 70 -10.64 -21.30 -1.96
CA LYS A 70 -10.99 -19.93 -1.55
C LYS A 70 -10.21 -19.49 -0.32
N GLU A 71 -10.05 -20.34 0.70
CA GLU A 71 -9.25 -20.01 1.88
C GLU A 71 -7.77 -19.85 1.54
N LEU A 72 -7.19 -20.72 0.70
CA LEU A 72 -5.82 -20.54 0.21
C LEU A 72 -5.64 -19.21 -0.52
N LYS A 73 -6.61 -18.83 -1.36
CA LYS A 73 -6.60 -17.52 -2.05
C LYS A 73 -6.61 -16.38 -1.03
N ILE A 74 -7.49 -16.45 -0.03
CA ILE A 74 -7.55 -15.45 1.04
C ILE A 74 -6.21 -15.37 1.78
N MET A 75 -5.67 -16.49 2.23
CA MET A 75 -4.39 -16.53 2.95
C MET A 75 -3.23 -15.94 2.14
N PHE A 76 -3.17 -16.22 0.84
CA PHE A 76 -2.15 -15.64 -0.05
C PHE A 76 -2.19 -14.11 -0.06
N PHE A 77 -3.39 -13.51 -0.19
CA PHE A 77 -3.55 -12.06 -0.22
C PHE A 77 -3.44 -11.43 1.17
N GLU A 78 -3.90 -12.10 2.23
CA GLU A 78 -3.71 -11.66 3.61
C GLU A 78 -2.24 -11.59 4.00
N ASP A 79 -1.46 -12.63 3.67
CA ASP A 79 -0.01 -12.61 3.94
C ASP A 79 0.68 -11.59 3.05
N SER A 80 0.34 -11.48 1.76
CA SER A 80 0.91 -10.44 0.89
C SER A 80 0.68 -9.04 1.47
N ALA A 81 -0.55 -8.75 1.91
CA ALA A 81 -0.89 -7.50 2.58
C ALA A 81 -0.16 -7.31 3.94
N ALA A 82 0.20 -8.39 4.63
CA ALA A 82 1.00 -8.36 5.85
C ALA A 82 2.50 -8.13 5.56
N GLN A 83 3.08 -8.85 4.60
CA GLN A 83 4.49 -8.73 4.18
C GLN A 83 4.82 -7.32 3.74
N ILE A 84 3.89 -6.65 3.06
CA ILE A 84 4.08 -5.29 2.60
C ILE A 84 4.18 -4.28 3.73
N ARG A 85 3.51 -4.53 4.87
CA ARG A 85 3.69 -3.70 6.07
C ARG A 85 5.09 -3.84 6.62
N MET A 86 5.65 -5.05 6.49
CA MET A 86 7.00 -5.38 6.94
C MET A 86 8.07 -4.96 5.93
N CYS A 87 7.69 -4.74 4.66
CA CYS A 87 8.57 -4.31 3.58
C CYS A 87 9.27 -3.01 3.99
N SER A 88 10.61 -3.07 4.00
CA SER A 88 11.44 -2.01 4.53
C SER A 88 11.19 -0.71 3.76
N LYS A 89 11.01 -0.76 2.44
CA LYS A 89 10.72 0.42 1.59
C LYS A 89 9.45 1.16 2.00
N PHE A 90 8.36 0.44 2.29
CA PHE A 90 7.11 1.06 2.74
C PHE A 90 7.23 1.56 4.18
N LYS A 91 7.73 0.70 5.07
CA LYS A 91 7.92 0.96 6.49
C LYS A 91 8.79 2.19 6.77
N ILE A 92 9.93 2.27 6.08
CA ILE A 92 10.86 3.41 6.07
C ILE A 92 10.14 4.60 5.45
N GLY A 93 9.52 4.48 4.27
CA GLY A 93 8.94 5.60 3.56
C GLY A 93 8.04 6.54 4.37
N TRP A 94 7.26 6.04 5.33
CA TRP A 94 6.31 6.81 6.16
C TRP A 94 6.84 7.26 7.54
N ARG A 95 8.10 6.93 7.86
CA ARG A 95 8.77 7.31 9.12
C ARG A 95 9.41 8.69 9.05
N VAL A 96 9.08 9.54 10.03
CA VAL A 96 9.58 10.93 10.14
C VAL A 96 11.06 11.03 10.54
N ASP A 97 11.65 9.99 11.15
CA ASP A 97 13.01 9.92 11.70
C ASP A 97 14.09 9.51 10.68
N HIS A 98 14.12 10.16 9.50
CA HIS A 98 15.12 10.02 8.41
C HIS A 98 14.74 9.16 7.20
N CYS A 99 13.49 8.74 7.11
CA CYS A 99 13.07 7.81 6.07
C CYS A 99 12.06 8.42 5.07
N MET A 100 11.22 9.35 5.52
CA MET A 100 10.48 10.26 4.65
C MET A 100 11.44 11.21 3.93
N THR A 101 11.25 11.38 2.62
CA THR A 101 11.95 12.41 1.86
C THR A 101 11.57 13.78 2.42
N THR A 102 12.57 14.59 2.74
CA THR A 102 12.36 15.94 3.27
C THR A 102 12.60 16.96 2.18
N ILE A 103 11.71 17.95 2.05
CA ILE A 103 11.91 19.07 1.13
C ILE A 103 12.14 20.37 1.91
N ASN A 104 13.23 21.04 1.57
CA ASN A 104 13.70 22.27 2.21
C ASN A 104 13.75 23.46 1.23
N THR A 105 13.07 23.33 0.09
CA THR A 105 13.01 24.34 -0.97
C THR A 105 11.63 24.34 -1.63
N THR A 106 11.19 25.51 -2.08
CA THR A 106 9.87 25.73 -2.71
C THR A 106 9.78 25.26 -4.15
N TYR A 107 10.92 25.02 -4.80
CA TYR A 107 11.04 24.55 -6.16
C TYR A 107 12.06 23.43 -6.22
N LEU A 108 12.00 22.59 -7.25
CA LEU A 108 13.03 21.56 -7.44
C LEU A 108 14.37 22.20 -7.85
N SER A 109 15.19 22.54 -6.86
CA SER A 109 16.47 23.25 -7.04
C SER A 109 17.51 22.51 -7.90
N LYS A 110 17.37 21.19 -8.06
CA LYS A 110 18.13 20.31 -8.97
C LYS A 110 17.21 19.17 -9.43
N PRO A 111 17.47 18.53 -10.59
CA PRO A 111 16.89 17.22 -10.86
C PRO A 111 17.09 16.34 -9.64
N LEU A 112 16.08 15.58 -9.20
CA LEU A 112 16.27 14.59 -8.13
C LEU A 112 17.47 13.74 -8.57
N ASN A 113 18.62 13.96 -7.91
CA ASN A 113 19.94 13.72 -8.50
C ASN A 113 20.30 12.24 -8.63
N ASN A 114 19.31 11.37 -8.54
CA ASN A 114 19.36 9.94 -8.75
C ASN A 114 18.09 9.54 -9.52
N ALA A 115 18.19 9.47 -10.85
CA ALA A 115 17.24 8.70 -11.66
C ALA A 115 17.11 7.24 -11.17
N TYR A 116 18.07 6.79 -10.36
CA TYR A 116 18.07 5.55 -9.58
C TYR A 116 16.91 5.37 -8.56
N HIS A 117 16.04 6.36 -8.39
CA HIS A 117 14.98 6.33 -7.37
C HIS A 117 13.61 6.77 -7.90
N LEU A 118 13.39 6.75 -9.22
CA LEU A 118 12.10 7.12 -9.83
C LEU A 118 10.96 6.17 -9.40
N ASP A 119 11.30 4.93 -9.00
CA ASP A 119 10.41 3.95 -8.38
C ASP A 119 9.70 4.47 -7.11
N ASN A 120 10.29 5.48 -6.45
CA ASN A 120 9.68 6.09 -5.26
C ASN A 120 8.45 6.96 -5.55
N TRP A 121 8.32 7.47 -6.77
CA TRP A 121 7.30 8.46 -7.16
C TRP A 121 6.29 7.89 -8.15
N THR A 122 6.66 6.84 -8.87
CA THR A 122 5.80 6.14 -9.82
C THR A 122 4.84 5.19 -9.11
N ASN A 123 3.72 4.90 -9.75
CA ASN A 123 2.67 3.98 -9.30
C ASN A 123 2.08 4.39 -7.94
N LYS A 124 1.99 5.70 -7.69
CA LYS A 124 1.35 6.30 -6.51
C LYS A 124 0.12 7.07 -6.96
N GLU A 125 -0.98 6.95 -6.23
CA GLU A 125 -2.22 7.66 -6.60
C GLU A 125 -2.18 9.13 -6.20
N ALA A 126 -1.56 9.44 -5.06
CA ALA A 126 -1.43 10.81 -4.59
C ALA A 126 -0.14 11.07 -3.81
N MET A 127 0.26 12.34 -3.74
CA MET A 127 1.26 12.81 -2.78
C MET A 127 0.61 13.08 -1.42
N VAL A 128 1.32 12.75 -0.33
CA VAL A 128 0.90 13.08 1.05
C VAL A 128 1.98 13.92 1.71
N TYR A 129 1.73 15.23 1.81
CA TYR A 129 2.62 16.19 2.43
C TYR A 129 2.36 16.29 3.93
N PHE A 130 3.40 16.12 4.74
CA PHE A 130 3.35 16.27 6.19
C PHE A 130 4.06 17.55 6.60
N GLU A 131 3.35 18.43 7.29
CA GLU A 131 3.93 19.68 7.77
C GLU A 131 4.95 19.46 8.90
N HIS A 132 6.09 20.15 8.79
CA HIS A 132 7.29 19.92 9.62
C HIS A 132 7.03 19.87 11.12
N ARG A 133 6.25 20.85 11.60
CA ARG A 133 6.02 21.17 13.02
C ARG A 133 4.72 20.59 13.56
N SER A 134 3.84 20.17 12.65
CA SER A 134 2.49 19.74 12.98
C SER A 134 2.48 18.24 13.32
N VAL A 135 3.24 17.42 12.61
CA VAL A 135 3.15 15.95 12.72
C VAL A 135 4.45 15.34 13.26
N ASP A 136 4.37 14.62 14.37
CA ASP A 136 5.49 13.87 14.92
C ASP A 136 5.59 12.45 14.33
N ILE A 137 6.60 11.68 14.75
CA ILE A 137 6.85 10.32 14.25
C ILE A 137 5.70 9.37 14.60
N SER A 138 5.11 9.51 15.78
CA SER A 138 4.03 8.62 16.23
C SER A 138 2.76 8.91 15.43
N ASP A 139 2.42 10.18 15.24
CA ASP A 139 1.26 10.62 14.47
C ASP A 139 1.40 10.23 12.99
N SER A 140 2.57 10.42 12.37
CA SER A 140 2.77 10.08 10.96
C SER A 140 2.60 8.58 10.69
N GLN A 141 3.14 7.74 11.57
CA GLN A 141 3.00 6.29 11.48
C GLN A 141 1.54 5.88 11.63
N ARG A 142 0.80 6.44 12.59
CA ARG A 142 -0.61 6.11 12.81
C ARG A 142 -1.48 6.50 11.62
N ILE A 143 -1.26 7.68 11.06
CA ILE A 143 -1.95 8.17 9.85
C ILE A 143 -1.65 7.26 8.65
N ALA A 144 -0.39 6.89 8.45
CA ALA A 144 0.01 5.97 7.38
C ALA A 144 -0.71 4.62 7.48
N ARG A 145 -0.76 4.05 8.69
CA ARG A 145 -1.42 2.77 8.95
C ARG A 145 -2.91 2.85 8.65
N TYR A 146 -3.55 3.94 9.05
CA TYR A 146 -4.97 4.17 8.81
C TYR A 146 -5.28 4.30 7.30
N ILE A 147 -4.55 5.16 6.59
CA ILE A 147 -4.72 5.36 5.15
C ILE A 147 -4.55 4.03 4.40
N PHE A 148 -3.52 3.26 4.72
CA PHE A 148 -3.26 2.01 4.02
C PHE A 148 -4.23 0.89 4.41
N ARG A 149 -4.75 0.86 5.65
CA ARG A 149 -5.86 -0.03 6.02
C ARG A 149 -7.11 0.30 5.20
N GLU A 150 -7.49 1.58 5.11
CA GLU A 150 -8.65 1.98 4.31
C GLU A 150 -8.44 1.66 2.82
N TRP A 151 -7.23 1.87 2.29
CA TRP A 151 -6.91 1.48 0.92
C TRP A 151 -7.01 -0.04 0.69
N LEU A 152 -6.50 -0.86 1.63
CA LEU A 152 -6.68 -2.31 1.58
C LEU A 152 -8.15 -2.73 1.57
N ARG A 153 -8.99 -2.10 2.40
CA ARG A 153 -10.44 -2.36 2.44
C ARG A 153 -11.09 -2.11 1.09
N LEU A 154 -10.74 -1.01 0.42
CA LEU A 154 -11.29 -0.68 -0.89
C LEU A 154 -10.93 -1.70 -1.98
N HIS A 155 -9.78 -2.37 -1.82
CA HIS A 155 -9.37 -3.47 -2.68
C HIS A 155 -9.75 -4.87 -2.14
N ASN A 156 -10.57 -4.96 -1.10
CA ASN A 156 -10.90 -6.23 -0.43
C ASN A 156 -9.65 -7.06 -0.05
N GLY A 157 -8.59 -6.38 0.38
CA GLY A 157 -7.30 -7.00 0.75
C GLY A 157 -6.40 -7.38 -0.44
N ARG A 158 -6.78 -7.04 -1.69
CA ARG A 158 -6.05 -7.42 -2.92
C ARG A 158 -5.57 -6.23 -3.76
N PRO A 159 -4.94 -5.18 -3.22
CA PRO A 159 -4.47 -4.08 -4.07
C PRO A 159 -3.25 -4.49 -4.90
N PHE A 160 -2.96 -3.73 -5.96
CA PHE A 160 -1.78 -3.93 -6.80
C PHE A 160 -0.54 -3.35 -6.13
N PHE A 161 0.43 -4.20 -5.84
CA PHE A 161 1.67 -3.83 -5.14
C PHE A 161 2.93 -3.99 -6.00
N GLN A 162 2.77 -4.59 -7.19
CA GLN A 162 3.86 -4.73 -8.15
C GLN A 162 4.45 -3.35 -8.50
N ARG A 163 5.76 -3.32 -8.76
CA ARG A 163 6.48 -2.11 -9.23
C ARG A 163 6.29 -0.92 -8.28
N GLY A 164 6.17 -1.19 -6.98
CA GLY A 164 6.00 -0.17 -5.95
C GLY A 164 4.62 0.49 -5.93
N GLY A 165 3.58 -0.13 -6.49
CA GLY A 165 2.20 0.36 -6.44
C GLY A 165 1.70 0.59 -5.00
N PHE A 166 1.27 1.82 -4.67
CA PHE A 166 0.72 2.17 -3.35
C PHE A 166 -0.23 3.36 -3.43
N PHE A 167 -1.15 3.49 -2.45
CA PHE A 167 -2.06 4.64 -2.34
C PHE A 167 -1.36 6.00 -2.47
N GLY A 168 -0.27 6.23 -1.73
CA GLY A 168 0.38 7.52 -1.79
C GLY A 168 1.83 7.54 -1.38
N LYS A 169 2.50 8.64 -1.75
CA LYS A 169 3.90 8.89 -1.41
C LYS A 169 4.00 9.95 -0.31
N PRO A 170 4.45 9.56 0.90
CA PRO A 170 4.68 10.50 1.99
C PRO A 170 5.89 11.39 1.72
N LEU A 171 5.77 12.66 2.05
CA LEU A 171 6.85 13.63 1.96
C LEU A 171 6.77 14.62 3.13
N ARG A 172 7.90 14.88 3.79
CA ARG A 172 7.95 15.80 4.93
C ARG A 172 8.38 17.19 4.45
N LEU A 173 7.58 18.19 4.75
CA LEU A 173 7.96 19.59 4.57
C LEU A 173 8.97 19.94 5.67
N HIS A 174 10.06 20.62 5.33
CA HIS A 174 10.99 21.21 6.30
C HIS A 174 10.53 22.61 6.69
N GLU A 175 11.03 23.16 7.79
CA GLU A 175 10.76 24.56 8.18
C GLU A 175 11.23 25.61 7.16
N ASN A 176 12.11 25.23 6.24
CA ASN A 176 12.60 26.11 5.16
C ASN A 176 12.02 25.72 3.78
N GLY A 177 11.18 24.69 3.74
CA GLY A 177 10.50 24.24 2.53
C GLY A 177 9.21 25.03 2.27
N PRO A 178 8.34 24.53 1.37
CA PRO A 178 7.00 25.09 1.17
C PRO A 178 6.24 25.17 2.50
N GLN A 179 5.72 26.35 2.83
CA GLN A 179 4.90 26.59 4.01
C GLN A 179 3.45 26.88 3.64
N SER A 180 3.21 27.52 2.49
CA SER A 180 1.85 27.80 2.02
C SER A 180 1.33 26.77 1.02
N LEU A 181 0.00 26.66 0.89
CA LEU A 181 -0.66 25.83 -0.13
C LEU A 181 -0.20 26.19 -1.54
N GLN A 182 0.03 27.48 -1.83
CA GLN A 182 0.53 27.93 -3.12
C GLN A 182 1.96 27.43 -3.38
N GLU A 183 2.85 27.49 -2.39
CA GLU A 183 4.21 26.96 -2.51
C GLU A 183 4.20 25.44 -2.64
N ILE A 184 3.33 24.74 -1.90
CA ILE A 184 3.18 23.28 -2.01
C ILE A 184 2.69 22.90 -3.41
N SER A 185 1.68 23.61 -3.94
CA SER A 185 1.17 23.41 -5.31
C SER A 185 2.26 23.65 -6.36
N THR A 186 3.06 24.70 -6.21
CA THR A 186 4.18 25.00 -7.12
C THR A 186 5.20 23.86 -7.09
N PHE A 187 5.63 23.44 -5.90
CA PHE A 187 6.56 22.32 -5.74
C PHE A 187 6.00 21.02 -6.32
N HIS A 188 4.72 20.74 -6.08
CA HIS A 188 4.05 19.54 -6.57
C HIS A 188 3.99 19.53 -8.11
N SER A 189 3.71 20.68 -8.73
CA SER A 189 3.78 20.84 -10.19
C SER A 189 5.19 20.54 -10.73
N ASP A 190 6.23 21.08 -10.11
CA ASP A 190 7.62 20.80 -10.48
C ASP A 190 7.94 19.30 -10.37
N LEU A 191 7.49 18.64 -9.29
CA LEU A 191 7.67 17.21 -9.07
C LEU A 191 6.94 16.37 -10.13
N SER A 192 5.68 16.69 -10.40
CA SER A 192 4.89 16.02 -11.42
C SER A 192 5.50 16.16 -12.81
N HIS A 193 6.00 17.36 -13.16
CA HIS A 193 6.74 17.57 -14.39
C HIS A 193 8.02 16.71 -14.43
N HIS A 194 8.80 16.73 -13.35
CA HIS A 194 10.01 15.91 -13.24
C HIS A 194 9.73 14.42 -13.45
N VAL A 195 8.76 13.85 -12.74
CA VAL A 195 8.40 12.43 -12.87
C VAL A 195 7.92 12.13 -14.29
N SER A 196 7.04 12.96 -14.83
CA SER A 196 6.53 12.79 -16.21
C SER A 196 7.61 12.78 -17.28
N THR A 197 8.66 13.57 -17.11
CA THR A 197 9.78 13.61 -18.07
C THR A 197 10.67 12.37 -17.94
N HIS A 198 10.95 11.92 -16.72
CA HIS A 198 11.96 10.90 -16.47
C HIS A 198 11.43 9.46 -16.65
N VAL A 199 10.11 9.25 -16.69
CA VAL A 199 9.54 7.91 -16.99
C VAL A 199 9.82 7.44 -18.43
N GLU A 200 10.25 8.34 -19.31
CA GLU A 200 10.66 8.01 -20.69
C GLU A 200 12.15 7.60 -20.78
N HIS A 201 12.92 7.74 -19.69
CA HIS A 201 14.33 7.36 -19.70
C HIS A 201 14.52 5.84 -19.71
N LEU A 202 15.53 5.38 -20.44
CA LEU A 202 15.88 3.96 -20.53
C LEU A 202 16.48 3.45 -19.23
N VAL A 203 15.97 2.31 -18.76
CA VAL A 203 16.42 1.61 -17.56
C VAL A 203 16.73 0.15 -17.88
N GLU A 204 17.81 -0.33 -17.29
CA GLU A 204 18.24 -1.73 -17.30
C GLU A 204 18.26 -2.23 -15.85
N PHE A 205 17.43 -3.23 -15.56
CA PHE A 205 17.49 -3.92 -14.27
C PHE A 205 18.59 -4.98 -14.29
N LYS A 206 19.46 -4.94 -13.28
CA LYS A 206 20.59 -5.86 -13.09
C LYS A 206 20.37 -6.66 -11.82
N GLU A 207 20.78 -7.92 -11.87
CA GLU A 207 20.93 -8.70 -10.65
C GLU A 207 21.88 -7.98 -9.68
N SER A 208 21.40 -7.74 -8.46
CA SER A 208 22.25 -7.15 -7.44
C SER A 208 23.33 -8.17 -7.06
N LYS A 209 24.59 -7.73 -6.93
CA LYS A 209 25.74 -8.59 -6.55
C LYS A 209 25.65 -9.20 -5.13
N GLY A 210 24.51 -9.06 -4.46
CA GLY A 210 24.20 -9.62 -3.15
C GLY A 210 22.81 -10.23 -3.06
N PHE A 211 22.07 -10.39 -4.16
CA PHE A 211 20.81 -11.13 -4.18
C PHE A 211 21.10 -12.62 -4.03
N LYS A 212 21.41 -13.03 -2.80
CA LYS A 212 21.04 -14.36 -2.34
C LYS A 212 19.59 -14.17 -1.96
N SER A 213 18.64 -14.83 -2.64
CA SER A 213 17.35 -15.04 -2.00
C SER A 213 17.68 -15.53 -0.59
N SER A 214 17.06 -14.93 0.43
CA SER A 214 17.22 -15.38 1.81
C SER A 214 16.80 -16.86 1.96
N TYR A 215 16.24 -17.43 0.88
CA TYR A 215 15.67 -18.76 0.78
C TYR A 215 16.31 -19.52 -0.41
N PRO A 216 16.97 -20.66 -0.16
CA PRO A 216 17.58 -21.44 -1.23
C PRO A 216 16.52 -21.95 -2.21
N GLY A 217 16.66 -21.63 -3.51
CA GLY A 217 15.90 -22.28 -4.59
C GLY A 217 14.73 -21.49 -5.18
N GLU A 218 14.45 -20.27 -4.73
CA GLU A 218 13.41 -19.44 -5.35
C GLU A 218 13.87 -18.85 -6.70
N PRO A 219 13.08 -18.99 -7.77
CA PRO A 219 13.35 -18.30 -9.03
C PRO A 219 13.22 -16.78 -8.84
N ILE A 220 14.09 -16.03 -9.53
CA ILE A 220 14.02 -14.57 -9.59
C ILE A 220 12.63 -14.17 -10.12
N PRO A 221 11.95 -13.18 -9.51
CA PRO A 221 10.69 -12.67 -10.05
C PRO A 221 10.82 -12.33 -11.53
N LYS A 222 9.88 -12.78 -12.37
CA LYS A 222 9.92 -12.60 -13.83
C LYS A 222 9.80 -11.13 -14.28
N ASP A 223 9.47 -10.23 -13.36
CA ASP A 223 8.93 -8.90 -13.65
C ASP A 223 9.96 -7.88 -14.13
N GLU A 224 11.25 -8.23 -14.02
CA GLU A 224 12.39 -7.40 -14.38
C GLU A 224 13.51 -8.32 -14.90
N THR A 225 13.32 -8.90 -16.08
CA THR A 225 14.31 -9.83 -16.66
C THR A 225 15.67 -9.11 -16.76
N PRO A 226 16.73 -9.61 -16.10
CA PRO A 226 18.00 -8.93 -16.09
C PRO A 226 18.54 -8.67 -17.50
N GLY A 227 18.93 -7.42 -17.78
CA GLY A 227 19.49 -7.03 -19.07
C GLY A 227 18.48 -6.56 -20.14
N ASP A 228 17.18 -6.50 -19.83
CA ASP A 228 16.19 -5.87 -20.70
C ASP A 228 16.24 -4.34 -20.56
N ILE A 229 16.52 -3.65 -21.67
CA ILE A 229 16.67 -2.19 -21.73
C ILE A 229 15.41 -1.60 -22.37
N ARG A 230 14.59 -0.94 -21.56
CA ARG A 230 13.36 -0.26 -21.97
C ARG A 230 13.15 1.00 -21.14
N SER A 231 12.22 1.86 -21.53
CA SER A 231 11.84 3.00 -20.69
C SER A 231 11.24 2.54 -19.35
N TRP A 232 11.29 3.37 -18.32
CA TRP A 232 10.57 3.11 -17.05
C TRP A 232 9.09 2.80 -17.30
N ARG A 233 8.45 3.55 -18.21
CA ARG A 233 7.05 3.34 -18.61
C ARG A 233 6.83 1.94 -19.19
N GLU A 234 7.68 1.48 -20.09
CA GLU A 234 7.59 0.14 -20.69
C GLU A 234 7.85 -0.99 -19.68
N HIS A 235 8.58 -0.70 -18.60
CA HIS A 235 8.73 -1.58 -17.44
C HIS A 235 7.55 -1.51 -16.44
N GLY A 236 6.51 -0.75 -16.76
CA GLY A 236 5.30 -0.61 -15.93
C GLY A 236 5.42 0.40 -14.78
N TYR A 237 6.38 1.33 -14.85
CA TYR A 237 6.50 2.45 -13.91
C TYR A 237 5.92 3.71 -14.55
N HIS A 238 4.77 4.17 -14.06
CA HIS A 238 4.06 5.32 -14.60
C HIS A 238 3.69 6.32 -13.51
N MET A 239 3.40 7.56 -13.91
CA MET A 239 2.77 8.54 -13.04
C MET A 239 1.25 8.35 -13.13
N SER A 240 0.59 8.17 -11.99
CA SER A 240 -0.89 8.08 -11.96
C SER A 240 -1.49 9.42 -12.41
N HIS A 241 -2.69 9.37 -13.00
CA HIS A 241 -3.36 10.59 -13.46
C HIS A 241 -3.74 11.48 -12.28
N LEU A 242 -4.22 10.89 -11.18
CA LEU A 242 -4.54 11.63 -9.96
C LEU A 242 -3.31 12.22 -9.27
N PHE A 243 -2.14 11.59 -9.43
CA PHE A 243 -0.91 12.05 -8.80
C PHE A 243 -0.57 13.49 -9.14
N ARG A 244 -0.93 13.95 -10.36
CA ARG A 244 -0.69 15.32 -10.81
C ARG A 244 -1.81 16.29 -10.45
N ALA A 245 -3.04 15.78 -10.38
CA ALA A 245 -4.25 16.58 -10.30
C ALA A 245 -4.62 16.94 -8.85
N LEU A 246 -4.21 16.10 -7.89
CA LEU A 246 -4.50 16.30 -6.48
C LEU A 246 -3.37 15.85 -5.55
N TYR A 247 -3.31 16.48 -4.38
CA TYR A 247 -2.47 16.01 -3.28
C TYR A 247 -3.15 16.18 -1.92
N LEU A 248 -2.59 15.51 -0.93
CA LEU A 248 -3.05 15.52 0.45
C LEU A 248 -2.08 16.34 1.33
N VAL A 249 -2.60 17.13 2.28
CA VAL A 249 -1.79 17.83 3.29
C VAL A 249 -2.24 17.47 4.70
N VAL A 250 -1.29 17.00 5.50
CA VAL A 250 -1.46 16.66 6.92
C VAL A 250 -0.85 17.77 7.78
N ASP A 251 -1.73 18.53 8.44
CA ASP A 251 -1.39 19.70 9.26
C ASP A 251 -1.82 19.58 10.73
N LYS A 252 -2.08 18.35 11.20
CA LYS A 252 -2.42 17.98 12.59
C LYS A 252 -3.73 18.57 13.13
N GLN A 253 -4.58 19.16 12.29
CA GLN A 253 -5.94 19.50 12.74
C GLN A 253 -6.75 18.22 12.96
N SER A 254 -7.49 18.20 14.06
CA SER A 254 -8.34 17.07 14.43
C SER A 254 -9.69 17.56 14.96
N LEU A 255 -10.69 16.72 14.79
CA LEU A 255 -12.01 16.95 15.35
C LEU A 255 -11.93 16.93 16.89
N PRO A 256 -12.74 17.76 17.58
CA PRO A 256 -12.79 17.76 19.03
C PRO A 256 -13.20 16.39 19.58
N GLU A 257 -12.78 16.11 20.81
CA GLU A 257 -13.13 14.85 21.48
C GLU A 257 -14.64 14.71 21.64
N ASN A 258 -15.21 13.72 20.95
CA ASN A 258 -16.57 13.31 21.23
C ASN A 258 -16.60 12.59 22.59
N THR A 259 -17.31 13.19 23.56
CA THR A 259 -17.60 12.64 24.90
C THR A 259 -18.57 11.45 24.86
N GLY A 260 -18.92 10.94 23.67
CA GLY A 260 -19.80 9.80 23.47
C GLY A 260 -19.23 8.49 24.02
N ILE A 261 -20.10 7.73 24.67
CA ILE A 261 -19.85 6.40 25.25
C ILE A 261 -19.29 5.48 24.16
N SER A 262 -18.14 4.86 24.42
CA SER A 262 -17.57 3.85 23.52
C SER A 262 -18.54 2.68 23.41
N HIS A 263 -19.02 2.39 22.20
CA HIS A 263 -19.67 1.13 21.93
C HIS A 263 -18.58 0.04 21.95
N GLU A 264 -18.55 -0.75 23.02
CA GLU A 264 -17.81 -2.01 23.03
C GLU A 264 -18.41 -2.90 21.94
N LEU A 265 -17.58 -3.28 20.95
CA LEU A 265 -17.98 -4.24 19.93
C LEU A 265 -18.42 -5.55 20.62
N PRO A 266 -19.62 -6.08 20.34
CA PRO A 266 -20.07 -7.32 20.98
C PRO A 266 -19.16 -8.50 20.58
N GLY A 267 -18.65 -9.24 21.57
CA GLY A 267 -18.05 -10.57 21.34
C GLY A 267 -16.58 -10.78 21.73
N LEU A 268 -15.97 -9.91 22.54
CA LEU A 268 -14.54 -10.02 22.91
C LEU A 268 -14.34 -10.52 24.36
N GLU A 269 -14.77 -11.74 24.68
CA GLU A 269 -14.26 -12.42 25.90
C GLU A 269 -12.97 -13.20 25.56
N GLY A 270 -11.87 -12.85 26.25
CA GLY A 270 -10.55 -13.49 26.13
C GLY A 270 -9.63 -12.85 25.08
N ASN A 271 -8.45 -12.39 25.50
CA ASN A 271 -7.48 -11.55 24.74
C ASN A 271 -7.95 -10.13 24.34
N ASP A 272 -8.83 -9.58 25.18
CA ASP A 272 -9.56 -8.31 25.03
C ASP A 272 -8.65 -7.05 24.99
N ARG A 273 -7.44 -7.13 25.54
CA ARG A 273 -6.54 -5.97 25.66
C ARG A 273 -5.97 -5.47 24.33
N ILE A 274 -5.66 -6.37 23.39
CA ILE A 274 -5.07 -5.95 22.10
C ILE A 274 -6.13 -5.25 21.24
N HIS A 275 -7.31 -5.85 21.12
CA HIS A 275 -8.44 -5.27 20.38
C HIS A 275 -8.90 -3.94 20.98
N LYS A 276 -8.98 -3.85 22.32
CA LYS A 276 -9.25 -2.58 23.00
C LYS A 276 -8.22 -1.50 22.64
N LEU A 277 -6.94 -1.85 22.58
CA LEU A 277 -5.88 -0.91 22.22
C LEU A 277 -5.91 -0.53 20.72
N ASP A 278 -6.23 -1.47 19.83
CA ASP A 278 -6.46 -1.17 18.40
C ASP A 278 -7.62 -0.17 18.24
N HIS A 279 -8.73 -0.40 18.94
CA HIS A 279 -9.89 0.48 18.90
C HIS A 279 -9.59 1.89 19.47
N LEU A 280 -8.75 1.98 20.51
CA LEU A 280 -8.31 3.27 21.04
C LEU A 280 -7.47 4.05 20.01
N VAL A 281 -6.54 3.37 19.33
CA VAL A 281 -5.74 3.99 18.25
C VAL A 281 -6.64 4.40 17.09
N GLU A 282 -7.60 3.56 16.70
CA GLU A 282 -8.58 3.90 15.67
C GLU A 282 -9.36 5.17 16.02
N LYS A 283 -9.93 5.25 17.22
CA LYS A 283 -10.66 6.43 17.69
C LYS A 283 -9.79 7.68 17.72
N GLU A 284 -8.51 7.55 18.05
CA GLU A 284 -7.58 8.67 18.02
C GLU A 284 -7.37 9.19 16.59
N VAL A 285 -7.12 8.29 15.63
CA VAL A 285 -6.80 8.63 14.24
C VAL A 285 -8.04 9.01 13.42
N GLU A 286 -9.22 8.47 13.72
CA GLU A 286 -10.49 8.83 13.06
C GLU A 286 -10.84 10.31 13.22
N ARG A 287 -10.30 10.96 14.26
CA ARG A 287 -10.44 12.41 14.47
C ARG A 287 -9.50 13.22 13.59
N CYS A 288 -8.42 12.64 13.08
CA CYS A 288 -7.50 13.37 12.22
C CYS A 288 -8.21 13.80 10.94
N THR A 289 -8.02 15.07 10.59
CA THR A 289 -8.50 15.64 9.34
C THR A 289 -7.33 15.85 8.39
N ILE A 290 -7.63 15.93 7.11
CA ILE A 290 -6.64 16.13 6.06
C ILE A 290 -7.22 17.09 5.03
N LEU A 291 -6.34 17.83 4.35
CA LEU A 291 -6.72 18.66 3.22
C LEU A 291 -6.53 17.89 1.93
N LEU A 292 -7.58 17.86 1.12
CA LEU A 292 -7.51 17.54 -0.29
C LEU A 292 -7.30 18.85 -1.06
N VAL A 293 -6.28 18.92 -1.90
CA VAL A 293 -5.96 20.13 -2.68
C VAL A 293 -5.86 19.76 -4.15
N LYS A 294 -6.63 20.48 -4.99
CA LYS A 294 -6.55 20.37 -6.45
C LYS A 294 -5.40 21.23 -6.96
N THR A 295 -4.70 20.74 -7.96
CA THR A 295 -3.60 21.47 -8.61
C THR A 295 -4.08 22.27 -9.81
N GLY A 296 -5.23 21.91 -10.38
CA GLY A 296 -5.74 22.42 -11.65
C GLY A 296 -5.15 21.71 -12.88
N ASP A 297 -4.25 20.75 -12.70
CA ASP A 297 -3.72 19.90 -13.79
C ASP A 297 -4.64 18.70 -14.05
N ASP A 298 -5.80 18.99 -14.63
CA ASP A 298 -6.83 17.98 -14.94
C ASP A 298 -6.70 17.41 -16.37
N ALA A 299 -5.63 17.74 -17.09
CA ALA A 299 -5.47 17.43 -18.52
C ALA A 299 -5.51 15.93 -18.86
N HIS A 300 -5.24 15.08 -17.87
CA HIS A 300 -5.18 13.63 -18.00
C HIS A 300 -6.40 12.92 -17.39
N LEU A 301 -7.37 13.67 -16.88
CA LEU A 301 -8.61 13.15 -16.31
C LEU A 301 -9.73 13.18 -17.34
N SER A 302 -10.66 12.24 -17.20
CA SER A 302 -11.93 12.18 -17.92
C SER A 302 -12.78 13.44 -17.70
N SER A 303 -12.66 14.05 -16.52
CA SER A 303 -13.30 15.32 -16.17
C SER A 303 -12.60 16.00 -14.99
N PRO A 304 -12.68 17.34 -14.89
CA PRO A 304 -12.11 18.09 -13.77
C PRO A 304 -12.52 17.57 -12.39
N ILE A 305 -11.64 17.74 -11.41
CA ILE A 305 -11.94 17.32 -10.03
C ILE A 305 -12.94 18.31 -9.40
N SER A 306 -14.07 17.78 -8.95
CA SER A 306 -15.06 18.54 -8.19
C SER A 306 -15.11 18.09 -6.73
N PHE A 307 -15.09 19.04 -5.81
CA PHE A 307 -15.32 18.79 -4.38
C PHE A 307 -16.79 18.94 -4.00
N LEU A 308 -17.66 19.33 -4.93
CA LEU A 308 -19.10 19.51 -4.69
C LEU A 308 -19.75 18.28 -4.01
N PRO A 309 -19.46 17.02 -4.38
CA PRO A 309 -20.03 15.86 -3.68
C PRO A 309 -19.68 15.80 -2.18
N LEU A 310 -18.52 16.34 -1.78
CA LEU A 310 -18.11 16.41 -0.38
C LEU A 310 -18.91 17.48 0.38
N PHE A 311 -19.23 18.59 -0.27
CA PHE A 311 -20.10 19.64 0.29
C PHE A 311 -21.55 19.18 0.39
N GLU A 312 -22.12 18.66 -0.70
CA GLU A 312 -23.49 18.14 -0.74
C GLU A 312 -23.72 17.00 0.25
N GLY A 313 -22.70 16.16 0.45
CA GLY A 313 -22.72 15.09 1.44
C GLY A 313 -22.52 15.54 2.89
N GLY A 314 -22.27 16.83 3.15
CA GLY A 314 -21.93 17.35 4.48
C GLY A 314 -20.64 16.77 5.06
N LEU A 315 -19.73 16.32 4.21
CA LEU A 315 -18.44 15.72 4.57
C LEU A 315 -17.30 16.74 4.61
N ALA A 316 -17.46 17.84 3.87
CA ALA A 316 -16.53 18.96 3.85
C ALA A 316 -16.56 19.77 5.15
N MET A 317 -15.38 20.17 5.61
CA MET A 317 -15.17 21.01 6.78
C MET A 317 -14.46 22.30 6.37
N ASN A 318 -14.46 23.29 7.27
CA ASN A 318 -13.66 24.50 7.07
C ASN A 318 -12.17 24.14 6.96
N VAL A 319 -11.49 24.68 5.94
CA VAL A 319 -10.05 24.49 5.73
C VAL A 319 -9.24 25.02 6.92
N ASP A 320 -9.69 26.10 7.55
CA ASP A 320 -9.11 26.72 8.75
C ASP A 320 -7.59 26.94 8.63
N ARG A 321 -7.19 27.66 7.57
CA ARG A 321 -5.80 28.06 7.32
C ARG A 321 -5.71 29.52 6.91
N ASP A 322 -4.71 30.21 7.45
CA ASP A 322 -4.48 31.65 7.21
C ASP A 322 -4.04 31.96 5.76
N ASP A 323 -3.43 30.99 5.09
CA ASP A 323 -2.93 31.10 3.71
C ASP A 323 -3.97 30.69 2.65
N TYR A 324 -5.23 30.46 3.07
CA TYR A 324 -6.31 30.04 2.20
C TYR A 324 -7.52 30.97 2.35
N THR A 325 -7.99 31.55 1.24
CA THR A 325 -9.08 32.54 1.25
C THR A 325 -10.42 31.99 0.79
N GLY A 326 -10.48 30.72 0.39
CA GLY A 326 -11.70 30.05 -0.08
C GLY A 326 -12.21 30.58 -1.43
N GLY A 327 -13.03 29.78 -2.08
CA GLY A 327 -13.85 30.18 -3.23
C GLY A 327 -15.32 29.86 -2.98
N PRO A 328 -16.19 30.10 -3.98
CA PRO A 328 -17.47 29.39 -4.08
C PRO A 328 -17.26 27.86 -4.02
N GLU A 329 -18.25 27.10 -3.51
CA GLU A 329 -18.12 25.63 -3.33
C GLU A 329 -17.73 24.88 -4.62
N ASP A 330 -18.15 25.39 -5.77
CA ASP A 330 -17.86 24.87 -7.11
C ASP A 330 -16.44 25.22 -7.63
N GLU A 331 -15.83 26.26 -7.09
CA GLU A 331 -14.48 26.73 -7.45
C GLU A 331 -13.43 26.43 -6.35
N GLU A 332 -13.85 25.72 -5.30
CA GLU A 332 -12.99 25.43 -4.15
C GLU A 332 -11.76 24.63 -4.58
N THR A 333 -10.56 25.13 -4.24
CA THR A 333 -9.29 24.48 -4.60
C THR A 333 -8.73 23.60 -3.50
N ALA A 334 -9.17 23.79 -2.25
CA ALA A 334 -8.83 22.94 -1.12
C ALA A 334 -10.07 22.64 -0.26
N VAL A 335 -10.22 21.40 0.19
CA VAL A 335 -11.30 21.01 1.12
C VAL A 335 -10.74 20.18 2.26
N ARG A 336 -11.24 20.42 3.48
CA ARG A 336 -10.90 19.62 4.65
C ARG A 336 -11.91 18.51 4.85
N VAL A 337 -11.42 17.29 5.07
CA VAL A 337 -12.25 16.10 5.29
C VAL A 337 -11.59 15.18 6.34
N LYS A 338 -12.32 14.15 6.79
CA LYS A 338 -11.73 13.04 7.54
C LYS A 338 -10.80 12.19 6.65
N LEU A 339 -9.87 11.46 7.26
CA LEU A 339 -8.94 10.59 6.53
C LEU A 339 -9.64 9.53 5.67
N ASP A 340 -10.62 8.81 6.21
CA ASP A 340 -11.36 7.77 5.47
C ASP A 340 -12.15 8.36 4.30
N VAL A 341 -12.74 9.54 4.49
CA VAL A 341 -13.42 10.29 3.42
C VAL A 341 -12.44 10.66 2.30
N ALA A 342 -11.23 11.13 2.63
CA ALA A 342 -10.22 11.47 1.63
C ALA A 342 -9.78 10.25 0.79
N VAL A 343 -9.55 9.11 1.46
CA VAL A 343 -9.14 7.86 0.79
C VAL A 343 -10.25 7.36 -0.13
N ARG A 344 -11.51 7.38 0.33
CA ARG A 344 -12.69 7.00 -0.48
C ARG A 344 -12.91 7.94 -1.65
N PHE A 345 -12.80 9.25 -1.44
CA PHE A 345 -12.93 10.23 -2.51
C PHE A 345 -11.90 10.01 -3.62
N ILE A 346 -10.63 9.80 -3.27
CA ILE A 346 -9.57 9.47 -4.25
C ILE A 346 -9.89 8.15 -4.96
N TRP A 347 -10.38 7.16 -4.24
CA TRP A 347 -10.79 5.89 -4.83
C TRP A 347 -11.94 6.03 -5.84
N ASP A 348 -12.97 6.80 -5.51
CA ASP A 348 -14.11 7.02 -6.40
C ASP A 348 -13.64 7.75 -7.68
N LEU A 349 -12.71 8.69 -7.56
CA LEU A 349 -12.05 9.31 -8.71
C LEU A 349 -11.30 8.26 -9.54
N LEU A 350 -10.50 7.38 -8.92
CA LEU A 350 -9.78 6.32 -9.63
C LEU A 350 -10.73 5.40 -10.40
N GLN A 351 -11.85 4.98 -9.78
CA GLN A 351 -12.83 4.12 -10.44
C GLN A 351 -13.46 4.82 -11.64
N ARG A 352 -13.85 6.09 -11.48
CA ARG A 352 -14.36 6.92 -12.58
C ARG A 352 -13.37 7.02 -13.74
N GLU A 353 -12.08 7.24 -13.44
CA GLU A 353 -11.05 7.30 -14.48
C GLU A 353 -10.86 5.95 -15.18
N LYS A 354 -10.92 4.82 -14.45
CA LYS A 354 -10.84 3.48 -15.03
C LYS A 354 -12.00 3.17 -15.95
N GLU A 355 -13.21 3.55 -15.56
CA GLU A 355 -14.42 3.40 -16.38
C GLU A 355 -14.39 4.25 -17.66
N SER A 356 -13.64 5.37 -17.63
CA SER A 356 -13.63 6.35 -18.72
C SER A 356 -12.41 6.24 -19.64
N ILE A 357 -11.31 5.62 -19.19
CA ILE A 357 -10.03 5.57 -19.90
C ILE A 357 -9.58 4.11 -20.04
N ASP A 358 -9.82 3.53 -21.23
CA ASP A 358 -9.48 2.14 -21.56
C ASP A 358 -8.04 1.73 -21.23
N GLU A 359 -7.07 2.63 -21.36
CA GLU A 359 -5.68 2.35 -21.04
C GLU A 359 -5.45 2.06 -19.55
N LEU A 360 -6.22 2.70 -18.66
CA LEU A 360 -6.14 2.46 -17.22
C LEU A 360 -6.76 1.11 -16.87
N GLU A 361 -7.92 0.79 -17.44
CA GLU A 361 -8.57 -0.52 -17.24
C GLU A 361 -7.67 -1.67 -17.70
N LYS A 362 -7.08 -1.56 -18.89
CA LYS A 362 -6.16 -2.58 -19.43
C LYS A 362 -4.92 -2.77 -18.54
N ARG A 363 -4.38 -1.69 -17.96
CA ARG A 363 -3.25 -1.78 -17.04
C ARG A 363 -3.62 -2.53 -15.76
N ASP A 364 -4.76 -2.22 -15.19
CA ASP A 364 -5.26 -2.92 -14.00
C ASP A 364 -5.50 -4.41 -14.26
N GLN A 365 -6.08 -4.76 -15.43
CA GLN A 365 -6.26 -6.15 -15.84
C GLN A 365 -4.91 -6.89 -15.92
N VAL A 366 -3.88 -6.27 -16.51
CA VAL A 366 -2.53 -6.86 -16.55
C VAL A 366 -1.96 -7.07 -15.15
N LEU A 367 -2.13 -6.10 -14.25
CA LEU A 367 -1.66 -6.23 -12.86
C LEU A 367 -2.43 -7.32 -12.09
N GLU A 368 -3.72 -7.48 -12.35
CA GLU A 368 -4.55 -8.55 -11.77
C GLU A 368 -4.14 -9.93 -12.29
N GLU A 369 -3.94 -10.08 -13.61
CA GLU A 369 -3.45 -11.31 -14.23
C GLU A 369 -2.08 -11.71 -13.70
N GLU A 370 -1.18 -10.74 -13.49
CA GLU A 370 0.12 -10.97 -12.86
C GLU A 370 -0.02 -11.49 -11.42
N GLN A 371 -0.92 -10.92 -10.62
CA GLN A 371 -1.17 -11.39 -9.25
C GLN A 371 -1.76 -12.80 -9.24
N ASP A 372 -2.75 -13.04 -10.09
CA ASP A 372 -3.41 -14.33 -10.17
C ASP A 372 -2.44 -15.41 -10.66
N THR A 373 -1.53 -15.08 -11.59
CA THR A 373 -0.43 -15.97 -12.01
C THR A 373 0.50 -16.32 -10.85
N ARG A 374 0.88 -15.35 -10.01
CA ARG A 374 1.70 -15.61 -8.81
C ARG A 374 0.97 -16.49 -7.81
N PHE A 375 -0.32 -16.22 -7.60
CA PHE A 375 -1.16 -17.04 -6.74
C PHE A 375 -1.24 -18.48 -7.26
N GLN A 376 -1.44 -18.69 -8.57
CA GLN A 376 -1.47 -20.03 -9.15
C GLN A 376 -0.13 -20.77 -8.96
N ALA A 377 1.00 -20.10 -9.22
CA ALA A 377 2.32 -20.70 -9.02
C ALA A 377 2.56 -21.10 -7.55
N TRP A 378 2.21 -20.21 -6.61
CA TRP A 378 2.31 -20.51 -5.17
C TRP A 378 1.37 -21.66 -4.78
N LEU A 379 0.14 -21.68 -5.30
CA LEU A 379 -0.84 -22.73 -5.03
C LEU A 379 -0.35 -24.09 -5.53
N GLU A 380 0.19 -24.16 -6.74
CA GLU A 380 0.79 -25.38 -7.30
C GLU A 380 1.90 -25.92 -6.40
N ASP A 381 2.78 -25.05 -5.90
CA ASP A 381 3.84 -25.44 -4.98
C ASP A 381 3.30 -25.93 -3.63
N VAL A 382 2.28 -25.26 -3.07
CA VAL A 382 1.64 -25.67 -1.81
C VAL A 382 0.99 -27.05 -1.96
N VAL A 383 0.25 -27.26 -3.05
CA VAL A 383 -0.41 -28.54 -3.34
C VAL A 383 0.62 -29.64 -3.51
N SER A 384 1.64 -29.42 -4.35
CA SER A 384 2.73 -30.37 -4.59
C SER A 384 3.47 -30.74 -3.29
N HIS A 385 3.82 -29.76 -2.47
CA HIS A 385 4.45 -30.03 -1.17
C HIS A 385 3.51 -30.78 -0.22
N SER A 386 2.21 -30.46 -0.21
CA SER A 386 1.23 -31.18 0.61
C SER A 386 1.01 -32.63 0.18
N GLU A 387 1.22 -32.96 -1.09
CA GLU A 387 1.23 -34.34 -1.57
C GLU A 387 2.48 -35.11 -1.08
N GLU A 388 3.61 -34.41 -0.93
CA GLU A 388 4.87 -34.96 -0.42
C GLU A 388 4.84 -35.20 1.10
N VAL A 389 4.46 -34.19 1.89
CA VAL A 389 4.52 -34.25 3.38
C VAL A 389 3.18 -34.61 4.04
N GLY A 390 2.10 -34.62 3.26
CA GLY A 390 0.73 -34.76 3.74
C GLY A 390 0.07 -33.42 4.07
N MET A 391 -1.24 -33.32 3.84
CA MET A 391 -2.04 -32.10 4.05
C MET A 391 -1.91 -31.50 5.45
N ASP A 392 -1.79 -32.35 6.48
CA ASP A 392 -1.68 -31.87 7.86
C ASP A 392 -0.27 -31.38 8.24
N HIS A 393 0.75 -31.62 7.42
CA HIS A 393 2.12 -31.17 7.69
C HIS A 393 2.56 -30.00 6.80
N ASN A 394 1.69 -29.53 5.90
CA ASN A 394 1.88 -28.27 5.19
C ASN A 394 1.09 -27.17 5.91
N LEU A 395 1.76 -26.09 6.33
CA LEU A 395 1.16 -25.01 7.11
C LEU A 395 -0.13 -24.46 6.47
N PHE A 396 -0.05 -24.05 5.20
CA PHE A 396 -1.16 -23.40 4.51
C PHE A 396 -2.32 -24.37 4.28
N MET A 397 -2.01 -25.63 3.95
CA MET A 397 -3.05 -26.62 3.72
C MET A 397 -3.77 -27.03 4.99
N TRP A 398 -3.03 -27.14 6.11
CA TRP A 398 -3.59 -27.40 7.42
C TRP A 398 -4.61 -26.32 7.81
N PHE A 399 -4.24 -25.03 7.68
CA PHE A 399 -5.12 -23.91 8.00
C PHE A 399 -6.29 -23.78 7.03
N ALA A 400 -6.04 -23.83 5.72
CA ALA A 400 -7.08 -23.64 4.70
C ALA A 400 -8.19 -24.70 4.82
N SER A 401 -7.83 -25.96 5.06
CA SER A 401 -8.80 -27.06 5.24
C SER A 401 -9.74 -26.82 6.43
N ARG A 402 -9.19 -26.34 7.55
CA ARG A 402 -9.93 -26.14 8.81
C ARG A 402 -10.77 -24.87 8.78
N ARG A 403 -10.21 -23.78 8.22
CA ARG A 403 -10.95 -22.54 7.94
C ARG A 403 -12.09 -22.77 6.96
N ALA A 404 -11.89 -23.59 5.92
CA ALA A 404 -12.91 -23.94 4.95
C ALA A 404 -14.06 -24.72 5.60
N LEU A 405 -13.72 -25.69 6.46
CA LEU A 405 -14.72 -26.46 7.22
C LEU A 405 -15.51 -25.56 8.19
N ALA A 406 -14.83 -24.67 8.91
CA ALA A 406 -15.50 -23.71 9.78
C ALA A 406 -16.49 -22.83 9.01
N ARG A 407 -16.05 -22.30 7.87
CA ARG A 407 -16.86 -21.45 6.99
C ARG A 407 -18.04 -22.20 6.38
N ALA A 408 -17.89 -23.48 6.04
CA ALA A 408 -18.98 -24.32 5.56
C ALA A 408 -20.14 -24.42 6.56
N ASN A 409 -19.84 -24.30 7.86
CA ASN A 409 -20.82 -24.31 8.95
C ASN A 409 -21.29 -22.91 9.38
N GLY A 410 -20.84 -21.85 8.69
CA GLY A 410 -21.16 -20.47 9.07
C GLY A 410 -20.39 -19.97 10.28
N GLU A 411 -19.23 -20.58 10.57
CA GLU A 411 -18.40 -20.27 11.73
C GLU A 411 -16.97 -19.91 11.30
N ALA A 412 -16.10 -19.64 12.28
CA ALA A 412 -14.69 -19.36 12.06
C ALA A 412 -13.81 -20.30 12.88
N LEU A 413 -12.68 -20.71 12.31
CA LEU A 413 -11.66 -21.50 13.00
C LEU A 413 -10.95 -20.68 14.08
N ASP A 414 -10.63 -19.43 13.73
CA ASP A 414 -9.81 -18.54 14.52
C ASP A 414 -10.24 -17.08 14.34
N LYS A 415 -9.70 -16.21 15.20
CA LYS A 415 -9.98 -14.77 15.16
C LYS A 415 -9.45 -14.08 13.91
N GLU A 416 -8.41 -14.59 13.27
CA GLU A 416 -7.82 -14.02 12.07
C GLU A 416 -8.70 -14.27 10.84
N GLN A 417 -9.48 -15.35 10.83
CA GLN A 417 -10.48 -15.61 9.80
C GLN A 417 -11.65 -14.59 9.86
N VAL A 418 -11.91 -13.96 11.01
CA VAL A 418 -12.95 -12.94 11.20
C VAL A 418 -12.38 -11.52 11.14
N TYR A 419 -11.23 -11.32 11.79
CA TYR A 419 -10.54 -10.05 11.90
C TYR A 419 -9.07 -10.24 11.48
N PRO A 420 -8.81 -10.21 10.16
CA PRO A 420 -7.48 -10.46 9.61
C PRO A 420 -6.42 -9.58 10.24
N VAL A 421 -5.19 -10.09 10.33
CA VAL A 421 -4.05 -9.31 10.84
C VAL A 421 -3.92 -7.99 10.10
N TRP A 422 -4.28 -7.97 8.82
CA TRP A 422 -4.17 -6.79 8.01
C TRP A 422 -5.15 -5.65 8.43
N GLU A 423 -6.23 -5.96 9.11
CA GLU A 423 -7.20 -4.97 9.61
C GLU A 423 -6.74 -4.26 10.92
N ARG A 424 -5.75 -4.83 11.63
CA ARG A 424 -5.26 -4.32 12.93
C ARG A 424 -4.40 -3.09 12.75
N LEU A 425 -4.54 -2.03 13.55
CA LEU A 425 -3.73 -0.79 13.41
C LEU A 425 -2.46 -0.77 14.28
N ARG A 426 -2.47 -1.40 15.46
CA ARG A 426 -1.34 -1.34 16.40
C ARG A 426 -0.18 -2.27 16.01
N ASN A 427 -0.50 -3.44 15.47
CA ASN A 427 0.46 -4.49 15.10
C ASN A 427 1.23 -4.23 13.79
N TRP A 428 1.18 -3.01 13.27
CA TRP A 428 2.14 -2.59 12.26
C TRP A 428 3.37 -2.24 13.05
N ASP A 429 4.34 -3.13 13.13
CA ASP A 429 5.67 -2.74 13.59
C ASP A 429 6.26 -1.83 12.51
N LEU A 430 5.83 -0.55 12.48
CA LEU A 430 6.39 0.47 11.62
C LEU A 430 7.72 0.91 12.12
#